data_AF-A0A7W9EGW9-F1
#
_entry.id   AF-A0A7W9EGW9-F1
#
_cell.length_a   1.000
_cell.length_b   1.000
_cell.length_c   1.000
_cell.angle_alpha   90.00
_cell.angle_beta   90.00
_cell.angle_gamma   90.00
#
_symmetry.space_group_name_H-M   'P 1'
#
loop_
_entity.id
_entity.type
_entity.pdbx_description
1 polymer ?
#
loop_
_entity_poly.entity_id
_entity_poly.type
_entity_poly.pdbx_seq_one_letter_code
_entity_poly.pdbx_strand_id
1 'polypeptide(L)'
;MTAAPAPSALIIAEGAGAATMLVPGEAVRLLAVDLPLPTRARRIEALPFAVEEMIADPLDAVHLALGTELAPRRFLVGVVRHAQMLAWIEEAAAAGHPNAAFVPDALALPRPDAGEWAVELGDTRAVVRSGDGTGFAIPAPLLRPAWEAAGRPAIRNYGVALPEDMGALPAELGELSLARRIAEPALDLRQGAYARRRAAALPGWGRRLFWVGAIGLTAHVGIAAADTAMLRSIADRREDDTRMLVASAAPGVPTGTDDLAGTVADLLPEPKRYSAFLPLLSRVSTVLAPMNGQVAVRSIGFQGSALVIDLDAFAPGMAGRINGALTDARVSGTVTTLPDGGLRLTARGA
;
A
#
# COMPACT_ATOMS: atom_id res chain seq x y z
N MET A 1 -15.41 65.49 -1.99
CA MET A 1 -16.05 64.44 -1.17
C MET A 1 -15.94 63.14 -1.95
N THR A 2 -14.88 62.39 -1.69
CA THR A 2 -14.48 61.19 -2.44
C THR A 2 -15.44 60.06 -2.06
N ALA A 3 -16.33 59.68 -2.98
CA ALA A 3 -17.20 58.53 -2.80
C ALA A 3 -16.34 57.26 -2.78
N ALA A 4 -16.37 56.53 -1.66
CA ALA A 4 -15.80 55.20 -1.57
C ALA A 4 -16.49 54.27 -2.59
N PRO A 5 -15.77 53.39 -3.31
CA PRO A 5 -16.40 52.42 -4.18
C PRO A 5 -17.30 51.49 -3.35
N ALA A 6 -18.55 51.34 -3.78
CA ALA A 6 -19.50 50.41 -3.16
C ALA A 6 -18.94 48.98 -3.20
N PRO A 7 -19.14 48.17 -2.14
CA PRO A 7 -18.61 46.81 -2.09
C PRO A 7 -19.24 45.96 -3.19
N SER A 8 -18.42 45.45 -4.10
CA SER A 8 -18.80 44.42 -5.07
C SER A 8 -19.27 43.19 -4.30
N ALA A 9 -20.58 42.93 -4.30
CA ALA A 9 -21.18 41.86 -3.51
C ALA A 9 -20.74 40.49 -4.04
N LEU A 10 -20.08 39.70 -3.18
CA LEU A 10 -19.76 38.30 -3.44
C LEU A 10 -21.03 37.45 -3.38
N ILE A 11 -21.22 36.56 -4.35
CA ILE A 11 -22.32 35.58 -4.37
C ILE A 11 -21.73 34.20 -4.13
N ILE A 12 -22.19 33.51 -3.08
CA ILE A 12 -21.78 32.15 -2.76
C ILE A 12 -22.91 31.18 -3.11
N ALA A 13 -22.62 30.20 -3.96
CA ALA A 13 -23.54 29.12 -4.29
C ALA A 13 -23.04 27.78 -3.74
N GLU A 14 -23.90 27.06 -3.04
CA GLU A 14 -23.64 25.72 -2.52
C GLU A 14 -24.35 24.67 -3.39
N GLY A 15 -23.56 23.82 -4.05
CA GLY A 15 -24.04 22.56 -4.64
C GLY A 15 -23.58 21.37 -3.80
N ALA A 16 -23.85 20.13 -4.22
CA ALA A 16 -23.36 18.91 -3.58
C ALA A 16 -21.81 18.75 -3.55
N GLY A 17 -21.06 19.81 -3.88
CA GLY A 17 -19.60 19.92 -3.86
C GLY A 17 -19.13 21.15 -3.04
N ALA A 18 -17.85 21.53 -3.17
CA ALA A 18 -17.34 22.72 -2.50
C ALA A 18 -18.06 23.99 -2.98
N ALA A 19 -18.37 24.92 -2.06
CA ALA A 19 -18.99 26.20 -2.35
C ALA A 19 -18.26 26.93 -3.49
N THR A 20 -18.99 27.70 -4.29
CA THR A 20 -18.41 28.52 -5.36
C THR A 20 -18.74 29.98 -5.10
N MET A 21 -17.72 30.82 -5.11
CA MET A 21 -17.82 32.26 -4.94
C MET A 21 -17.66 32.92 -6.30
N LEU A 22 -18.69 33.66 -6.73
CA LEU A 22 -18.61 34.52 -7.88
C LEU A 22 -17.81 35.76 -7.51
N VAL A 23 -16.71 35.99 -8.23
CA VAL A 23 -15.83 37.13 -8.00
C VAL A 23 -16.09 38.23 -9.03
N PRO A 24 -15.94 39.51 -8.66
CA PRO A 24 -16.19 40.64 -9.55
C PRO A 24 -15.31 40.61 -10.80
N GLY A 25 -15.93 40.60 -12.00
CA GLY A 25 -15.23 40.59 -13.28
C GLY A 25 -14.36 41.84 -13.53
N GLU A 26 -14.60 42.95 -12.81
CA GLU A 26 -13.80 44.18 -12.89
C GLU A 26 -12.36 43.95 -12.41
N ALA A 27 -12.16 43.00 -11.50
CA ALA A 27 -10.87 42.67 -10.94
C ALA A 27 -10.17 41.50 -11.65
N VAL A 28 -10.81 40.89 -12.65
CA VAL A 28 -10.29 39.73 -13.38
C VAL A 28 -10.30 40.00 -14.87
N ARG A 29 -9.12 40.04 -15.49
CA ARG A 29 -9.01 40.10 -16.94
C ARG A 29 -9.12 38.70 -17.52
N LEU A 30 -10.14 38.47 -18.34
CA LEU A 30 -10.33 37.23 -19.09
C LEU A 30 -9.74 37.36 -20.50
N LEU A 31 -8.92 36.39 -20.89
CA LEU A 31 -8.23 36.35 -22.17
C LEU A 31 -8.46 35.01 -22.88
N ALA A 32 -8.46 35.02 -24.21
CA ALA A 32 -8.44 33.81 -25.03
C ALA A 32 -7.07 33.68 -25.72
N VAL A 33 -6.22 32.80 -25.19
CA VAL A 33 -4.78 32.72 -25.51
C VAL A 33 -4.45 31.43 -26.25
N ASP A 34 -3.67 31.52 -27.32
CA ASP A 34 -3.19 30.37 -28.08
C ASP A 34 -1.99 29.72 -27.36
N LEU A 35 -2.14 28.46 -26.97
CA LEU A 35 -1.13 27.67 -26.27
C LEU A 35 -0.96 26.31 -26.99
N PRO A 36 -0.23 26.26 -28.12
CA PRO A 36 -0.07 25.08 -28.96
C PRO A 36 0.88 24.03 -28.37
N LEU A 37 0.71 23.71 -27.09
CA LEU A 37 1.54 22.79 -26.32
C LEU A 37 0.71 21.58 -25.88
N PRO A 38 1.28 20.36 -25.89
CA PRO A 38 0.52 19.12 -25.73
C PRO A 38 -0.01 18.94 -24.30
N THR A 39 0.76 19.32 -23.29
CA THR A 39 0.43 19.06 -21.88
C THR A 39 0.02 20.32 -21.15
N ARG A 40 -0.90 20.18 -20.19
CA ARG A 40 -1.33 21.29 -19.32
C ARG A 40 -0.15 21.93 -18.58
N ALA A 41 0.82 21.14 -18.12
CA ALA A 41 2.00 21.63 -17.42
C ALA A 41 2.83 22.58 -18.31
N ARG A 42 3.13 22.19 -19.56
CA ARG A 42 3.84 23.05 -20.51
C ARG A 42 3.05 24.31 -20.85
N ARG A 43 1.72 24.21 -20.95
CA ARG A 43 0.84 25.38 -21.15
C ARG A 43 0.94 26.37 -20.00
N ILE A 44 0.96 25.89 -18.76
CA ILE A 44 1.12 26.75 -17.56
C ILE A 44 2.50 27.42 -17.54
N GLU A 45 3.56 26.69 -17.88
CA GLU A 45 4.93 27.22 -17.94
C GLU A 45 5.10 28.30 -19.02
N ALA A 46 4.47 28.13 -20.18
CA ALA A 46 4.50 29.09 -21.27
C ALA A 46 3.52 30.26 -21.10
N LEU A 47 2.56 30.16 -20.17
CA LEU A 47 1.49 31.12 -20.01
C LEU A 47 1.98 32.56 -19.73
N PRO A 48 2.99 32.81 -18.87
CA PRO A 48 3.49 34.16 -18.62
C PRO A 48 3.96 34.86 -19.89
N PHE A 49 4.73 34.17 -20.73
CA PHE A 49 5.20 34.69 -22.01
C PHE A 49 4.05 35.01 -22.97
N ALA A 50 3.02 34.15 -22.99
CA ALA A 50 1.89 34.31 -23.91
C ALA A 50 0.98 35.50 -23.56
N VAL A 51 1.00 35.97 -22.31
CA VAL A 51 0.12 37.06 -21.84
C VAL A 51 0.86 38.36 -21.53
N GLU A 52 2.19 38.38 -21.57
CA GLU A 52 3.02 39.53 -21.16
C GLU A 52 2.62 40.84 -21.85
N GLU A 53 2.44 40.82 -23.17
CA GLU A 53 2.00 42.00 -23.94
C GLU A 53 0.49 42.29 -23.82
N MET A 54 -0.27 41.35 -23.26
CA MET A 54 -1.73 41.47 -23.12
C MET A 54 -2.14 42.06 -21.77
N ILE A 55 -1.21 42.26 -20.83
CA ILE A 55 -1.51 42.73 -19.48
C ILE A 55 -0.74 44.03 -19.18
N ALA A 56 -1.31 44.86 -18.30
CA ALA A 56 -0.68 46.12 -17.91
C ALA A 56 0.14 45.99 -16.61
N ASP A 57 -0.24 45.05 -15.74
CA ASP A 57 0.48 44.76 -14.50
C ASP A 57 1.69 43.86 -14.79
N PRO A 58 2.79 43.97 -14.02
CA PRO A 58 3.94 43.09 -14.17
C PRO A 58 3.57 41.65 -13.77
N LEU A 59 4.23 40.67 -14.40
CA LEU A 59 3.91 39.24 -14.24
C LEU A 59 4.06 38.73 -12.81
N ASP A 60 4.96 39.32 -12.01
CA ASP A 60 5.18 38.98 -10.60
C ASP A 60 4.10 39.51 -9.65
N ALA A 61 3.28 40.46 -10.11
CA ALA A 61 2.17 41.02 -9.35
C ALA A 61 0.83 40.32 -9.61
N VAL A 62 0.76 39.42 -10.60
CA VAL A 62 -0.46 38.77 -11.03
C VAL A 62 -0.42 37.25 -10.93
N HIS A 63 -1.56 36.69 -10.55
CA HIS A 63 -1.85 35.28 -10.69
C HIS A 63 -2.48 35.00 -12.05
N LEU A 64 -1.93 34.00 -12.74
CA LEU A 64 -2.46 33.48 -13.99
C LEU A 64 -3.15 32.13 -13.74
N ALA A 65 -4.42 32.04 -14.12
CA ALA A 65 -5.23 30.84 -14.01
C ALA A 65 -5.61 30.32 -15.40
N LEU A 66 -5.33 29.04 -15.67
CA LEU A 66 -5.63 28.40 -16.95
C LEU A 66 -6.98 27.67 -16.89
N GLY A 67 -7.91 28.09 -17.73
CA GLY A 67 -9.28 27.57 -17.83
C GLY A 67 -9.43 26.46 -18.89
N THR A 68 -10.66 26.31 -19.36
CA THR A 68 -11.05 25.37 -20.41
C THR A 68 -10.50 25.78 -21.78
N GLU A 69 -10.47 24.80 -22.69
CA GLU A 69 -10.18 25.04 -24.10
C GLU A 69 -11.41 25.65 -24.77
N LEU A 70 -11.25 26.83 -25.36
CA LEU A 70 -12.30 27.60 -26.04
C LEU A 70 -12.43 27.22 -27.52
N ALA A 71 -11.30 26.86 -28.14
CA ALA A 71 -11.15 26.38 -29.51
C ALA A 71 -9.82 25.57 -29.57
N PRO A 72 -9.54 24.81 -30.65
CA PRO A 72 -8.33 23.98 -30.72
C PRO A 72 -7.05 24.76 -30.39
N ARG A 73 -6.37 24.37 -29.31
CA ARG A 73 -5.17 25.00 -28.74
C ARG A 73 -5.35 26.42 -28.22
N ARG A 74 -6.58 26.92 -28.11
CA ARG A 74 -6.90 28.25 -27.58
C ARG A 74 -7.64 28.12 -26.25
N PHE A 75 -7.09 28.72 -25.19
CA PHE A 75 -7.56 28.52 -23.82
C PHE A 75 -8.08 29.81 -23.20
N LEU A 76 -9.07 29.66 -22.32
CA LEU A 76 -9.50 30.73 -21.43
C LEU A 76 -8.43 30.93 -20.36
N VAL A 77 -8.05 32.17 -20.12
CA VAL A 77 -7.07 32.55 -19.10
C VAL A 77 -7.65 33.67 -18.25
N GLY A 78 -7.55 33.53 -16.93
CA GLY A 78 -7.83 34.61 -15.99
C GLY A 78 -6.54 35.22 -15.47
N VAL A 79 -6.49 36.54 -15.45
CA VAL A 79 -5.41 37.33 -14.85
C VAL A 79 -6.00 38.14 -13.70
N VAL A 80 -5.43 38.00 -12.51
CA VAL A 80 -5.89 38.70 -11.30
C VAL A 80 -4.70 39.05 -10.43
N ARG A 81 -4.72 40.22 -9.79
CA ARG A 81 -3.64 40.63 -8.87
C ARG A 81 -3.54 39.71 -7.67
N HIS A 82 -2.32 39.41 -7.23
CA HIS A 82 -2.08 38.59 -6.03
C HIS A 82 -2.78 39.17 -4.78
N ALA A 83 -2.74 40.49 -4.60
CA ALA A 83 -3.40 41.16 -3.48
C ALA A 83 -4.92 40.91 -3.47
N GLN A 84 -5.58 40.93 -4.63
CA GLN A 84 -7.01 40.67 -4.74
C GLN A 84 -7.37 39.22 -4.43
N MET A 85 -6.55 38.27 -4.91
CA MET A 85 -6.73 36.85 -4.58
C MET A 85 -6.65 36.60 -3.08
N LEU A 86 -5.70 37.24 -2.38
CA LEU A 86 -5.56 37.11 -0.93
C LEU A 86 -6.78 37.68 -0.19
N ALA A 87 -7.25 38.88 -0.57
CA ALA A 87 -8.44 39.48 0.01
C ALA A 87 -9.67 38.56 -0.12
N TRP A 88 -9.91 38.00 -1.31
CA TRP A 88 -11.01 37.05 -1.52
C TRP A 88 -10.86 35.76 -0.72
N ILE A 89 -9.64 35.26 -0.50
CA ILE A 89 -9.40 34.09 0.35
C ILE A 89 -9.77 34.39 1.80
N GLU A 90 -9.42 35.57 2.31
CA GLU A 90 -9.76 36.01 3.66
C GLU A 90 -11.27 36.19 3.81
N GLU A 91 -11.93 36.83 2.85
CA GLU A 91 -13.39 37.01 2.82
C GLU A 91 -14.12 35.65 2.79
N ALA A 92 -13.69 34.73 1.91
CA ALA A 92 -14.26 33.40 1.83
C ALA A 92 -14.06 32.60 3.13
N ALA A 93 -12.90 32.72 3.78
CA ALA A 93 -12.64 32.08 5.06
C ALA A 93 -13.51 32.66 6.19
N ALA A 94 -13.65 34.00 6.25
CA ALA A 94 -14.50 34.68 7.20
C ALA A 94 -15.99 34.30 7.03
N ALA A 95 -16.42 34.04 5.80
CA ALA A 95 -17.75 33.54 5.48
C ALA A 95 -17.94 32.02 5.73
N GLY A 96 -16.92 31.30 6.22
CA GLY A 96 -17.01 29.86 6.50
C GLY A 96 -16.76 28.94 5.29
N HIS A 97 -16.30 29.49 4.16
CA HIS A 97 -16.01 28.75 2.92
C HIS A 97 -14.53 28.87 2.49
N PRO A 98 -13.54 28.49 3.32
CA PRO A 98 -12.11 28.66 3.01
C PRO A 98 -11.63 27.88 1.77
N ASN A 99 -12.42 26.88 1.34
CA ASN A 99 -12.16 26.05 0.17
C ASN A 99 -13.07 26.38 -1.02
N ALA A 100 -13.73 27.54 -1.01
CA ALA A 100 -14.55 27.96 -2.14
C ALA A 100 -13.73 28.02 -3.44
N ALA A 101 -14.34 27.63 -4.56
CA ALA A 101 -13.84 27.93 -5.89
C ALA A 101 -14.11 29.41 -6.21
N PHE A 102 -13.21 30.07 -6.94
CA PHE A 102 -13.38 31.47 -7.32
C PHE A 102 -13.61 31.57 -8.82
N VAL A 103 -14.79 32.03 -9.21
CA VAL A 103 -15.22 32.03 -10.61
C VAL A 103 -15.64 33.45 -10.97
N PRO A 104 -15.06 34.08 -12.00
CA PRO A 104 -15.50 35.40 -12.43
C PRO A 104 -16.99 35.39 -12.79
N ASP A 105 -17.73 36.38 -12.30
CA ASP A 105 -19.18 36.51 -12.47
C ASP A 105 -19.64 36.40 -13.94
N ALA A 106 -18.90 36.97 -14.89
CA ALA A 106 -19.16 36.84 -16.32
C ALA A 106 -19.23 35.39 -16.81
N LEU A 107 -18.54 34.45 -16.16
CA LEU A 107 -18.58 33.03 -16.52
C LEU A 107 -19.85 32.30 -16.04
N ALA A 108 -20.65 32.93 -15.18
CA ALA A 108 -21.94 32.39 -14.74
C ALA A 108 -23.02 32.54 -15.83
N LEU A 109 -22.87 33.53 -16.72
CA LEU A 109 -23.73 33.73 -17.87
C LEU A 109 -23.52 32.62 -18.92
N PRO A 110 -24.59 32.20 -19.63
CA PRO A 110 -24.45 31.31 -20.78
C PRO A 110 -23.48 31.91 -21.80
N ARG A 111 -22.60 31.07 -22.37
CA ARG A 111 -21.78 31.50 -23.51
C ARG A 111 -22.70 31.65 -24.73
N PRO A 112 -22.82 32.85 -25.33
CA PRO A 112 -23.63 33.04 -26.52
C PRO A 112 -22.86 32.59 -27.78
N ASP A 113 -23.47 32.70 -28.94
CA ASP A 113 -22.83 32.36 -30.21
C ASP A 113 -21.71 33.37 -30.57
N ALA A 114 -20.83 32.99 -31.50
CA ALA A 114 -19.76 33.86 -31.96
C ALA A 114 -20.33 35.16 -32.56
N GLY A 115 -19.82 36.31 -32.10
CA GLY A 115 -20.33 37.63 -32.50
C GLY A 115 -21.51 38.15 -31.67
N GLU A 116 -21.95 37.39 -30.66
CA GLU A 116 -23.01 37.79 -29.73
C GLU A 116 -22.45 38.05 -28.31
N TRP A 117 -23.20 38.82 -27.53
CA TRP A 117 -22.98 39.06 -26.11
C TRP A 117 -24.16 38.55 -25.29
N ALA A 118 -23.89 37.85 -24.20
CA ALA A 118 -24.84 37.65 -23.11
C ALA A 118 -24.57 38.74 -22.07
N VAL A 119 -25.60 39.52 -21.72
CA VAL A 119 -25.46 40.70 -20.86
C VAL A 119 -26.43 40.58 -19.69
N GLU A 120 -25.90 40.75 -18.49
CA GLU A 120 -26.69 41.01 -17.29
C GLU A 120 -26.45 42.46 -16.88
N LEU A 121 -27.42 43.32 -17.17
CA LEU A 121 -27.43 44.70 -16.69
C LEU A 121 -28.09 44.73 -15.31
N GLY A 122 -27.35 45.22 -14.31
CA GLY A 122 -27.87 45.62 -13.01
C GLY A 122 -27.89 47.15 -12.87
N ASP A 123 -28.26 47.63 -11.69
CA ASP A 123 -28.42 49.08 -11.44
C ASP A 123 -27.10 49.87 -11.56
N THR A 124 -25.99 49.26 -11.16
CA THR A 124 -24.69 49.94 -11.05
C THR A 124 -23.68 49.47 -12.09
N ARG A 125 -23.80 48.21 -12.55
CA ARG A 125 -22.84 47.55 -13.42
C ARG A 125 -23.51 46.62 -14.42
N ALA A 126 -22.80 46.38 -15.52
CA ALA A 126 -23.15 45.39 -16.52
C ALA A 126 -22.07 44.29 -16.52
N VAL A 127 -22.51 43.04 -16.49
CA VAL A 127 -21.67 41.86 -16.67
C VAL A 127 -21.90 41.32 -18.08
N VAL A 128 -20.82 41.10 -18.83
CA VAL A 128 -20.86 40.72 -20.24
C VAL A 128 -20.07 39.44 -20.45
N ARG A 129 -20.71 38.47 -21.09
CA ARG A 129 -20.13 37.21 -21.56
C ARG A 129 -20.11 37.21 -23.08
N SER A 130 -18.92 37.18 -23.66
CA SER A 130 -18.72 37.25 -25.11
C SER A 130 -18.71 35.86 -25.74
N GLY A 131 -19.18 35.76 -26.99
CA GLY A 131 -19.22 34.51 -27.76
C GLY A 131 -17.85 33.87 -28.02
N ASP A 132 -16.77 34.66 -27.98
CA ASP A 132 -15.39 34.14 -28.02
C ASP A 132 -15.02 33.31 -26.77
N GLY A 133 -15.86 33.32 -25.74
CA GLY A 133 -15.67 32.58 -24.50
C GLY A 133 -14.93 33.36 -23.42
N THR A 134 -14.70 34.67 -23.61
CA THR A 134 -14.21 35.60 -22.59
C THR A 134 -15.37 36.39 -21.96
N GLY A 135 -15.07 37.43 -21.18
CA GLY A 135 -16.08 38.28 -20.57
C GLY A 135 -15.45 39.39 -19.75
N PHE A 136 -16.28 40.32 -19.30
CA PHE A 136 -15.87 41.45 -18.49
C PHE A 136 -17.06 42.01 -17.69
N ALA A 137 -16.77 42.82 -16.68
CA ALA A 137 -17.77 43.62 -16.00
C ALA A 137 -17.35 45.10 -16.06
N ILE A 138 -18.32 46.00 -16.22
CA ILE A 138 -18.11 47.44 -16.34
C ILE A 138 -19.25 48.21 -15.66
N PRO A 139 -19.03 49.47 -15.25
CA PRO A 139 -20.12 50.36 -14.84
C PRO A 139 -21.24 50.42 -15.88
N ALA A 140 -22.50 50.40 -15.42
CA ALA A 140 -23.68 50.37 -16.29
C ALA A 140 -23.67 51.46 -17.39
N PRO A 141 -23.27 52.72 -17.11
CA PRO A 141 -23.19 53.76 -18.15
C PRO A 141 -22.18 53.50 -19.27
N LEU A 142 -21.17 52.64 -19.03
CA LEU A 142 -20.15 52.31 -20.01
C LEU A 142 -20.53 51.16 -20.95
N LEU A 143 -21.64 50.45 -20.67
CA LEU A 143 -22.12 49.35 -21.50
C LEU A 143 -22.35 49.79 -22.95
N ARG A 144 -23.01 50.93 -23.14
CA ARG A 144 -23.31 51.45 -24.47
C ARG A 144 -22.07 51.80 -25.29
N PRO A 145 -21.15 52.66 -24.80
CA PRO A 145 -19.90 52.93 -25.50
C PRO A 145 -19.10 51.66 -25.81
N ALA A 146 -19.05 50.70 -24.88
CA ALA A 146 -18.34 49.43 -25.09
C ALA A 146 -19.00 48.59 -26.19
N TRP A 147 -20.33 48.49 -26.19
CA TRP A 147 -21.09 47.80 -27.22
C TRP A 147 -20.89 48.40 -28.62
N GLU A 148 -20.88 49.72 -28.72
CA GLU A 148 -20.62 50.42 -29.98
C GLU A 148 -19.19 50.21 -30.47
N ALA A 149 -18.21 50.32 -29.57
CA ALA A 149 -16.80 50.07 -29.87
C ALA A 149 -16.55 48.61 -30.32
N ALA A 150 -17.35 47.67 -29.81
CA ALA A 150 -17.31 46.26 -30.20
C ALA A 150 -18.02 45.94 -31.52
N GLY A 151 -18.54 46.96 -32.24
CA GLY A 151 -19.23 46.77 -33.52
C GLY A 151 -20.69 46.35 -33.39
N ARG A 152 -21.33 46.67 -32.25
CA ARG A 152 -22.74 46.40 -31.97
C ARG A 152 -23.15 44.91 -32.08
N PRO A 153 -22.48 44.00 -31.34
CA PRO A 153 -22.84 42.59 -31.31
C PRO A 153 -24.30 42.39 -30.87
N ALA A 154 -24.96 41.34 -31.36
CA ALA A 154 -26.31 41.02 -30.90
C ALA A 154 -26.28 40.66 -29.40
N ILE A 155 -27.28 41.13 -28.65
CA ILE A 155 -27.30 40.97 -27.19
C ILE A 155 -28.40 40.01 -26.76
N ARG A 156 -28.06 39.02 -25.94
CA ARG A 156 -29.00 38.23 -25.13
C ARG A 156 -29.05 38.82 -23.73
N ASN A 157 -30.20 39.35 -23.33
CA ASN A 157 -30.34 40.08 -22.07
C ASN A 157 -30.87 39.19 -20.93
N TYR A 158 -30.07 39.01 -19.88
CA TYR A 158 -30.39 38.23 -18.69
C TYR A 158 -30.68 39.10 -17.45
N GLY A 159 -30.54 40.43 -17.55
CA GLY A 159 -30.77 41.38 -16.46
C GLY A 159 -32.02 42.24 -16.66
N VAL A 160 -31.98 43.48 -16.17
CA VAL A 160 -33.04 44.47 -16.44
C VAL A 160 -33.11 44.80 -17.93
N ALA A 161 -34.25 45.32 -18.39
CA ALA A 161 -34.44 45.68 -19.79
C ALA A 161 -33.33 46.65 -20.27
N LEU A 162 -32.65 46.27 -21.35
CA LEU A 162 -31.71 47.15 -22.03
C LEU A 162 -32.46 48.25 -22.78
N PRO A 163 -31.81 49.41 -23.03
CA PRO A 163 -32.35 50.42 -23.94
C PRO A 163 -32.79 49.81 -25.28
N GLU A 164 -33.97 50.19 -25.79
CA GLU A 164 -34.59 49.56 -26.97
C GLU A 164 -33.69 49.55 -28.21
N ASP A 165 -32.87 50.59 -28.36
CA ASP A 165 -31.96 50.77 -29.48
C ASP A 165 -30.75 49.81 -29.47
N MET A 166 -30.50 49.11 -28.36
CA MET A 166 -29.50 48.05 -28.28
C MET A 166 -30.00 46.69 -28.79
N GLY A 167 -31.30 46.57 -29.12
CA GLY A 167 -31.85 45.42 -29.85
C GLY A 167 -31.67 44.08 -29.14
N ALA A 168 -32.09 43.99 -27.87
CA ALA A 168 -31.96 42.77 -27.08
C ALA A 168 -32.82 41.62 -27.65
N LEU A 169 -32.17 40.50 -27.95
CA LEU A 169 -32.82 39.24 -28.24
C LEU A 169 -33.38 38.64 -26.95
N PRO A 170 -34.48 37.86 -27.02
CA PRO A 170 -34.98 37.09 -25.89
C PRO A 170 -33.86 36.22 -25.30
N ALA A 171 -33.67 36.30 -23.98
CA ALA A 171 -32.78 35.38 -23.30
C ALA A 171 -33.37 33.97 -23.32
N GLU A 172 -32.74 33.08 -24.07
CA GLU A 172 -32.93 31.66 -23.84
C GLU A 172 -32.05 31.26 -22.65
N LEU A 173 -32.68 30.66 -21.63
CA LEU A 173 -31.96 29.94 -20.60
C LEU A 173 -31.31 28.74 -21.30
N GLY A 174 -30.04 28.88 -21.70
CA GLY A 174 -29.32 27.84 -22.43
C GLY A 174 -29.37 26.48 -21.71
N GLU A 175 -29.06 25.40 -22.44
CA GLU A 175 -29.29 24.00 -22.02
C GLU A 175 -28.74 23.61 -20.64
N LEU A 176 -27.69 24.30 -20.16
CA LEU A 176 -27.12 24.08 -18.83
C LEU A 176 -27.82 24.98 -17.80
N SER A 177 -28.23 24.43 -16.66
CA SER A 177 -28.71 25.25 -15.54
C SER A 177 -27.57 26.08 -14.94
N LEU A 178 -27.90 27.22 -14.31
CA LEU A 178 -26.93 28.04 -13.55
C LEU A 178 -26.16 27.18 -12.54
N ALA A 179 -26.87 26.30 -11.83
CA ALA A 179 -26.28 25.37 -10.87
C ALA A 179 -25.19 24.48 -11.50
N ARG A 180 -25.39 24.01 -12.73
CA ARG A 180 -24.40 23.19 -13.44
C ARG A 180 -23.21 24.01 -13.93
N ARG A 181 -23.42 25.22 -14.45
CA ARG A 181 -22.32 26.14 -14.83
C ARG A 181 -21.43 26.51 -13.64
N ILE A 182 -22.03 26.64 -12.46
CA ILE A 182 -21.29 26.91 -11.22
C ILE A 182 -20.55 25.66 -10.73
N ALA A 183 -21.14 24.46 -10.86
CA ALA A 183 -20.50 23.20 -10.46
C ALA A 183 -19.31 22.80 -11.35
N GLU A 184 -19.38 23.11 -12.64
CA GLU A 184 -18.34 22.84 -13.64
C GLU A 184 -17.87 24.15 -14.31
N PRO A 185 -17.18 25.04 -13.56
CA PRO A 185 -16.84 26.35 -14.08
C PRO A 185 -15.78 26.26 -15.18
N ALA A 186 -15.92 27.10 -16.21
CA ALA A 186 -14.95 27.22 -17.30
C ALA A 186 -13.55 27.65 -16.80
N LEU A 187 -13.49 28.32 -15.64
CA LEU A 187 -12.28 28.74 -14.98
C LEU A 187 -12.52 28.82 -13.47
N ASP A 188 -11.66 28.17 -12.69
CA ASP A 188 -11.51 28.37 -11.25
C ASP A 188 -10.18 29.10 -11.01
N LEU A 189 -10.18 30.25 -10.35
CA LEU A 189 -8.95 30.99 -10.03
C LEU A 189 -8.15 30.35 -8.88
N ARG A 190 -8.69 29.39 -8.16
CA ARG A 190 -8.01 28.69 -7.05
C ARG A 190 -7.09 27.59 -7.58
N GLN A 191 -6.02 27.99 -8.28
CA GLN A 191 -5.00 27.13 -8.87
C GLN A 191 -3.59 27.52 -8.42
N GLY A 192 -2.61 26.65 -8.68
CA GLY A 192 -1.20 26.93 -8.40
C GLY A 192 -0.95 27.31 -6.94
N ALA A 193 -0.33 28.47 -6.72
CA ALA A 193 -0.07 29.03 -5.38
C ALA A 193 -1.33 29.22 -4.51
N TYR A 194 -2.50 29.34 -5.14
CA TYR A 194 -3.80 29.50 -4.48
C TYR A 194 -4.69 28.27 -4.59
N ALA A 195 -4.12 27.10 -4.91
CA ALA A 195 -4.88 25.87 -5.00
C ALA A 195 -5.60 25.55 -3.69
N ARG A 196 -6.84 25.07 -3.80
CA ARG A 196 -7.63 24.61 -2.65
C ARG A 196 -6.92 23.46 -1.96
N ARG A 197 -6.84 23.50 -0.62
CA ARG A 197 -6.47 22.32 0.17
C ARG A 197 -7.65 21.35 0.10
N ARG A 198 -7.66 20.48 -0.90
CA ARG A 198 -8.52 19.30 -0.85
C ARG A 198 -8.14 18.54 0.42
N ALA A 199 -9.03 18.47 1.40
CA ALA A 199 -9.02 17.34 2.31
C ALA A 199 -8.97 16.12 1.39
N ALA A 200 -7.93 15.31 1.52
CA ALA A 200 -7.71 14.16 0.66
C ALA A 200 -8.88 13.20 0.83
N ALA A 201 -9.96 13.42 0.10
CA ALA A 201 -11.00 12.44 -0.10
C ALA A 201 -10.30 11.33 -0.86
N LEU A 202 -9.91 10.27 -0.13
CA LEU A 202 -9.36 9.08 -0.72
C LEU A 202 -10.28 8.71 -1.90
N PRO A 203 -9.77 8.71 -3.14
CA PRO A 203 -10.60 8.38 -4.29
C PRO A 203 -11.27 7.02 -4.04
N GLY A 204 -12.50 6.81 -4.51
CA GLY A 204 -13.34 5.68 -4.08
C GLY A 204 -12.69 4.29 -4.17
N TRP A 205 -11.67 4.11 -5.01
CA TRP A 205 -10.83 2.90 -5.07
C TRP A 205 -9.93 2.70 -3.83
N GLY A 206 -9.42 3.77 -3.21
CA GLY A 206 -8.64 3.72 -1.97
C GLY A 206 -9.43 3.20 -0.78
N ARG A 207 -10.74 3.54 -0.69
CA ARG A 207 -11.64 2.96 0.30
C ARG A 207 -11.84 1.45 0.09
N ARG A 208 -11.89 1.01 -1.17
CA ARG A 208 -11.99 -0.43 -1.53
C ARG A 208 -10.71 -1.18 -1.18
N LEU A 209 -9.54 -0.65 -1.53
CA LEU A 209 -8.24 -1.22 -1.17
C LEU A 209 -8.03 -1.32 0.34
N PHE A 210 -8.43 -0.28 1.08
CA PHE A 210 -8.41 -0.32 2.53
C PHE A 210 -9.25 -1.48 3.08
N TRP A 211 -10.49 -1.65 2.60
CA TRP A 211 -11.35 -2.76 3.02
C TRP A 211 -10.80 -4.14 2.62
N VAL A 212 -10.24 -4.28 1.43
CA VAL A 212 -9.57 -5.53 1.01
C VAL A 212 -8.39 -5.85 1.94
N GLY A 213 -7.55 -4.85 2.24
CA GLY A 213 -6.45 -5.01 3.20
C GLY A 213 -6.92 -5.36 4.61
N ALA A 214 -7.96 -4.68 5.10
CA ALA A 214 -8.52 -4.92 6.43
C ALA A 214 -9.13 -6.32 6.57
N ILE A 215 -9.85 -6.79 5.56
CA ILE A 215 -10.39 -8.16 5.51
C ILE A 215 -9.25 -9.17 5.49
N GLY A 216 -8.23 -8.96 4.65
CA GLY A 216 -7.05 -9.82 4.59
C GLY A 216 -6.33 -9.94 5.93
N LEU A 217 -6.09 -8.81 6.61
CA LEU A 217 -5.46 -8.80 7.94
C LEU A 217 -6.32 -9.52 8.99
N THR A 218 -7.63 -9.28 8.99
CA THR A 218 -8.56 -9.90 9.94
C THR A 218 -8.60 -11.42 9.74
N ALA A 219 -8.66 -11.89 8.50
CA ALA A 219 -8.60 -13.31 8.18
C ALA A 219 -7.28 -13.94 8.63
N HIS A 220 -6.15 -13.27 8.43
CA HIS A 220 -4.85 -13.78 8.83
C HIS A 220 -4.72 -13.92 10.35
N VAL A 221 -5.17 -12.91 11.10
CA VAL A 221 -5.20 -12.97 12.57
C VAL A 221 -6.15 -14.07 13.06
N GLY A 222 -7.31 -14.22 12.41
CA GLY A 222 -8.28 -15.27 12.75
C GLY A 222 -7.73 -16.68 12.54
N ILE A 223 -7.05 -16.93 11.40
CA ILE A 223 -6.41 -18.22 11.10
C ILE A 223 -5.33 -18.54 12.14
N ALA A 224 -4.42 -17.59 12.41
CA ALA A 224 -3.35 -17.79 13.37
C ALA A 224 -3.87 -18.06 14.80
N ALA A 225 -4.95 -17.38 15.21
CA ALA A 225 -5.59 -17.61 16.50
C ALA A 225 -6.24 -19.01 16.58
N ALA A 226 -6.93 -19.44 15.51
CA ALA A 226 -7.52 -20.76 15.42
C ALA A 226 -6.47 -21.89 15.45
N ASP A 227 -5.38 -21.75 14.69
CA ASP A 227 -4.26 -22.69 14.69
C ASP A 227 -3.63 -22.81 16.06
N THR A 228 -3.42 -21.67 16.73
CA THR A 228 -2.85 -21.64 18.09
C THR A 228 -3.75 -22.34 19.10
N ALA A 229 -5.07 -22.12 19.02
CA ALA A 229 -6.04 -22.79 19.90
C ALA A 229 -6.11 -24.30 19.62
N MET A 230 -6.09 -24.70 18.34
CA MET A 230 -6.09 -26.11 17.93
C MET A 230 -4.83 -26.82 18.45
N LEU A 231 -3.64 -26.25 18.27
CA LEU A 231 -2.39 -26.83 18.75
C LEU A 231 -2.37 -27.01 20.27
N ARG A 232 -2.90 -26.04 21.03
CA ARG A 232 -3.05 -26.16 22.49
C ARG A 232 -3.97 -27.31 22.87
N SER A 233 -5.16 -27.39 22.27
CA SER A 233 -6.11 -28.49 22.55
C SER A 233 -5.55 -29.89 22.22
N ILE A 234 -4.73 -29.99 21.17
CA ILE A 234 -4.08 -31.25 20.79
C ILE A 234 -3.01 -31.61 21.83
N ALA A 235 -2.23 -30.62 22.30
CA ALA A 235 -1.23 -30.83 23.33
C ALA A 235 -1.88 -31.30 24.64
N ASP A 236 -2.93 -30.61 25.10
CA ASP A 236 -3.67 -30.95 26.32
C ASP A 236 -4.23 -32.38 26.24
N ARG A 237 -4.85 -32.74 25.11
CA ARG A 237 -5.41 -34.08 24.90
C ARG A 237 -4.33 -35.17 24.92
N ARG A 238 -3.17 -34.92 24.32
CA ARG A 238 -2.03 -35.85 24.37
C ARG A 238 -1.45 -35.97 25.78
N GLU A 239 -1.43 -34.88 26.53
CA GLU A 239 -0.97 -34.89 27.91
C GLU A 239 -1.90 -35.78 28.75
N ASP A 240 -3.22 -35.62 28.61
CA ASP A 240 -4.22 -36.46 29.29
C ASP A 240 -4.08 -37.94 28.90
N ASP A 241 -3.95 -38.24 27.60
CA ASP A 241 -3.70 -39.61 27.13
C ASP A 241 -2.44 -40.22 27.77
N THR A 242 -1.37 -39.42 27.87
CA THR A 242 -0.10 -39.84 28.50
C THR A 242 -0.28 -40.07 30.00
N ARG A 243 -0.99 -39.18 30.71
CA ARG A 243 -1.30 -39.36 32.14
C ARG A 243 -2.08 -40.65 32.38
N MET A 244 -3.08 -40.95 31.54
CA MET A 244 -3.85 -42.19 31.65
C MET A 244 -2.97 -43.44 31.44
N LEU A 245 -2.09 -43.41 30.44
CA LEU A 245 -1.16 -44.51 30.18
C LEU A 245 -0.21 -44.74 31.35
N VAL A 246 0.40 -43.68 31.89
CA VAL A 246 1.29 -43.76 33.06
C VAL A 246 0.54 -44.29 34.27
N ALA A 247 -0.67 -43.78 34.53
CA ALA A 247 -1.50 -44.25 35.64
C ALA A 247 -1.84 -45.75 35.54
N SER A 248 -2.00 -46.26 34.31
CA SER A 248 -2.27 -47.69 34.07
C SER A 248 -1.03 -48.58 34.14
N ALA A 249 0.13 -48.09 33.68
CA ALA A 249 1.36 -48.87 33.51
C ALA A 249 2.32 -48.79 34.70
N ALA A 250 2.31 -47.69 35.47
CA ALA A 250 3.19 -47.46 36.62
C ALA A 250 2.42 -46.81 37.80
N PRO A 251 1.60 -47.60 38.53
CA PRO A 251 0.83 -47.09 39.66
C PRO A 251 1.76 -46.59 40.78
N GLY A 252 1.66 -45.31 41.13
CA GLY A 252 2.47 -44.68 42.20
C GLY A 252 3.38 -43.54 41.75
N VAL A 253 3.49 -43.26 40.44
CA VAL A 253 4.22 -42.10 39.93
C VAL A 253 3.33 -40.85 39.98
N PRO A 254 3.78 -39.72 40.56
CA PRO A 254 3.02 -38.48 40.56
C PRO A 254 2.92 -37.90 39.13
N THR A 255 1.70 -37.80 38.59
CA THR A 255 1.41 -37.33 37.23
C THR A 255 0.86 -35.89 37.17
N GLY A 256 0.79 -35.21 38.32
CA GLY A 256 0.25 -33.84 38.47
C GLY A 256 1.32 -32.74 38.51
N THR A 257 2.53 -33.01 38.05
CA THR A 257 3.64 -32.04 37.97
C THR A 257 3.63 -31.32 36.61
N ASP A 258 4.07 -30.06 36.59
CA ASP A 258 4.18 -29.24 35.35
C ASP A 258 5.14 -29.85 34.29
N ASP A 259 5.98 -30.81 34.69
CA ASP A 259 6.92 -31.54 33.83
C ASP A 259 6.59 -33.03 33.76
N LEU A 260 5.40 -33.34 33.23
CA LEU A 260 5.00 -34.71 32.94
C LEU A 260 5.98 -35.39 31.95
N ALA A 261 6.51 -34.62 30.98
CA ALA A 261 7.41 -35.14 29.96
C ALA A 261 8.74 -35.64 30.56
N GLY A 262 9.35 -34.89 31.47
CA GLY A 262 10.54 -35.32 32.21
C GLY A 262 10.26 -36.56 33.07
N THR A 263 9.12 -36.56 33.76
CA THR A 263 8.70 -37.70 34.59
C THR A 263 8.53 -38.99 33.77
N VAL A 264 7.95 -38.91 32.57
CA VAL A 264 7.82 -40.05 31.65
C VAL A 264 9.17 -40.48 31.10
N ALA A 265 10.06 -39.53 30.77
CA ALA A 265 11.39 -39.83 30.26
C ALA A 265 12.23 -40.64 31.28
N ASP A 266 12.11 -40.35 32.57
CA ASP A 266 12.80 -41.07 33.64
C ASP A 266 12.26 -42.50 33.87
N LEU A 267 11.02 -42.77 33.46
CA LEU A 267 10.43 -44.12 33.50
C LEU A 267 10.83 -44.98 32.31
N LEU A 268 11.33 -44.38 31.23
CA LEU A 268 11.77 -45.15 30.08
C LEU A 268 13.05 -45.91 30.45
N PRO A 269 13.14 -47.21 30.15
CA PRO A 269 14.35 -47.96 30.41
C PRO A 269 15.53 -47.33 29.65
N GLU A 270 16.61 -47.01 30.35
CA GLU A 270 17.84 -46.59 29.70
C GLU A 270 18.23 -47.64 28.66
N PRO A 271 18.53 -47.26 27.40
CA PRO A 271 19.05 -48.19 26.42
C PRO A 271 20.39 -48.70 26.94
N LYS A 272 20.39 -49.93 27.50
CA LYS A 272 21.63 -50.63 27.88
C LYS A 272 22.54 -50.62 26.65
N ARG A 273 23.68 -49.92 26.75
CA ARG A 273 24.74 -49.93 25.74
C ARG A 273 24.98 -51.39 25.29
N TYR A 274 24.92 -51.61 23.98
CA TYR A 274 25.12 -52.91 23.34
C TYR A 274 26.23 -53.72 24.04
N SER A 275 25.89 -54.92 24.51
CA SER A 275 26.87 -55.87 25.08
C SER A 275 28.02 -56.07 24.10
N ALA A 276 29.26 -55.81 24.55
CA ALA A 276 30.48 -55.98 23.74
C ALA A 276 30.71 -57.42 23.25
N PHE A 277 29.89 -58.37 23.73
CA PHE A 277 29.88 -59.76 23.32
C PHE A 277 29.69 -59.95 21.81
N LEU A 278 28.64 -59.40 21.20
CA LEU A 278 28.33 -59.67 19.78
C LEU A 278 29.41 -59.14 18.82
N PRO A 279 29.92 -57.90 18.99
CA PRO A 279 31.03 -57.41 18.17
C PRO A 279 32.35 -58.14 18.38
N LEU A 280 32.58 -58.74 19.56
CA LEU A 280 33.78 -59.55 19.81
C LEU A 280 33.64 -60.96 19.25
N LEU A 281 32.47 -61.57 19.43
CA LEU A 281 32.17 -62.89 18.90
C LEU A 281 32.22 -62.91 17.38
N SER A 282 31.71 -61.88 16.71
CA SER A 282 31.81 -61.78 15.25
C SER A 282 33.27 -61.68 14.79
N ARG A 283 34.09 -60.84 15.44
CA ARG A 283 35.52 -60.70 15.11
C ARG A 283 36.29 -61.99 15.34
N VAL A 284 36.12 -62.65 16.49
CA VAL A 284 36.80 -63.92 16.76
C VAL A 284 36.31 -65.02 15.82
N SER A 285 35.02 -65.07 15.50
CA SER A 285 34.48 -66.01 14.51
C SER A 285 35.10 -65.81 13.12
N THR A 286 35.27 -64.56 12.66
CA THR A 286 35.94 -64.28 11.36
C THR A 286 37.40 -64.71 11.34
N VAL A 287 38.11 -64.66 12.48
CA VAL A 287 39.50 -65.13 12.62
C VAL A 287 39.57 -66.65 12.55
N LEU A 288 38.59 -67.36 13.11
CA LEU A 288 38.54 -68.81 13.13
C LEU A 288 37.99 -69.42 11.83
N ALA A 289 37.24 -68.65 11.03
CA ALA A 289 36.58 -69.13 9.80
C ALA A 289 37.53 -69.81 8.78
N PRO A 290 38.76 -69.34 8.50
CA PRO A 290 39.70 -70.01 7.61
C PRO A 290 40.19 -71.38 8.13
N MET A 291 40.00 -71.66 9.42
CA MET A 291 40.44 -72.88 10.10
C MET A 291 39.28 -73.87 10.31
N ASN A 292 38.17 -73.66 9.61
CA ASN A 292 37.00 -74.50 9.69
C ASN A 292 37.34 -75.98 9.39
N GLY A 293 36.85 -76.89 10.22
CA GLY A 293 37.16 -78.33 10.13
C GLY A 293 38.50 -78.76 10.76
N GLN A 294 39.35 -77.84 11.21
CA GLN A 294 40.59 -78.15 11.96
C GLN A 294 40.47 -77.84 13.47
N VAL A 295 39.38 -77.15 13.84
CA VAL A 295 39.07 -76.76 15.21
C VAL A 295 37.57 -76.95 15.47
N ALA A 296 37.17 -77.52 16.60
CA ALA A 296 35.78 -77.56 17.08
C ALA A 296 35.60 -76.70 18.32
N VAL A 297 34.52 -75.93 18.38
CA VAL A 297 34.20 -75.13 19.56
C VAL A 297 33.51 -76.00 20.61
N ARG A 298 34.11 -76.10 21.79
CA ARG A 298 33.57 -76.85 22.92
C ARG A 298 32.70 -75.97 23.82
N SER A 299 33.16 -74.76 24.11
CA SER A 299 32.42 -73.82 24.96
C SER A 299 32.71 -72.38 24.56
N ILE A 300 31.73 -71.50 24.79
CA ILE A 300 31.87 -70.05 24.65
C ILE A 300 31.34 -69.41 25.94
N GLY A 301 32.18 -68.63 26.60
CA GLY A 301 31.82 -67.85 27.77
C GLY A 301 32.18 -66.38 27.58
N PHE A 302 31.37 -65.48 28.11
CA PHE A 302 31.69 -64.06 28.18
C PHE A 302 31.67 -63.62 29.63
N GLN A 303 32.83 -63.26 30.18
CA GLN A 303 32.98 -62.89 31.58
C GLN A 303 33.65 -61.51 31.67
N GLY A 304 32.96 -60.56 32.30
CA GLY A 304 33.38 -59.15 32.34
C GLY A 304 33.42 -58.54 30.93
N SER A 305 34.62 -58.43 30.38
CA SER A 305 34.90 -57.91 29.02
C SER A 305 35.70 -58.88 28.14
N ALA A 306 35.89 -60.12 28.61
CA ALA A 306 36.65 -61.15 27.92
C ALA A 306 35.73 -62.24 27.37
N LEU A 307 35.88 -62.51 26.06
CA LEU A 307 35.34 -63.68 25.39
C LEU A 307 36.33 -64.83 25.54
N VAL A 308 35.91 -65.89 26.21
CA VAL A 308 36.67 -67.12 26.41
C VAL A 308 36.04 -68.21 25.56
N ILE A 309 36.81 -68.82 24.68
CA ILE A 309 36.38 -69.91 23.82
C ILE A 309 37.29 -71.11 24.05
N ASP A 310 36.70 -72.23 24.46
CA ASP A 310 37.41 -73.51 24.52
C ASP A 310 37.23 -74.24 23.19
N LEU A 311 38.34 -74.70 22.64
CA LEU A 311 38.49 -75.22 21.29
C LEU A 311 39.21 -76.58 21.34
N ASP A 312 38.72 -77.55 20.57
CA ASP A 312 39.41 -78.80 20.31
C ASP A 312 40.16 -78.70 18.98
N ALA A 313 41.48 -78.93 19.00
CA ALA A 313 42.32 -78.85 17.80
C ALA A 313 42.62 -80.24 17.25
N PHE A 314 42.36 -80.43 15.95
CA PHE A 314 42.56 -81.71 15.27
C PHE A 314 43.87 -81.78 14.46
N ALA A 315 44.70 -80.73 14.52
CA ALA A 315 45.99 -80.66 13.83
C ALA A 315 47.08 -80.06 14.72
N PRO A 316 48.35 -80.51 14.60
CA PRO A 316 49.46 -79.98 15.39
C PRO A 316 49.75 -78.50 15.06
N GLY A 317 50.28 -77.77 16.04
CA GLY A 317 50.68 -76.36 15.88
C GLY A 317 49.52 -75.36 15.78
N MET A 318 48.29 -75.76 16.12
CA MET A 318 47.10 -74.92 15.96
C MET A 318 47.09 -73.68 16.88
N ALA A 319 47.63 -73.80 18.10
CA ALA A 319 47.72 -72.67 19.03
C ALA A 319 48.50 -71.48 18.42
N GLY A 320 49.65 -71.76 17.78
CA GLY A 320 50.46 -70.74 17.12
C GLY A 320 49.78 -70.12 15.90
N ARG A 321 49.06 -70.93 15.11
CA ARG A 321 48.31 -70.45 13.95
C ARG A 321 47.16 -69.52 14.35
N ILE A 322 46.37 -69.89 15.36
CA ILE A 322 45.28 -69.04 15.87
C ILE A 322 45.84 -67.74 16.47
N ASN A 323 46.95 -67.82 17.22
CA ASN A 323 47.58 -66.63 17.81
C ASN A 323 48.13 -65.65 16.74
N GLY A 324 48.69 -66.19 15.65
CA GLY A 324 49.08 -65.40 14.47
C GLY A 324 47.87 -64.73 13.82
N ALA A 325 46.80 -65.48 13.57
CA ALA A 325 45.59 -64.97 12.95
C ALA A 325 44.87 -63.88 13.79
N LEU A 326 44.90 -64.01 15.13
CA LEU A 326 44.41 -62.96 16.04
C LEU A 326 45.26 -61.68 15.94
N THR A 327 46.58 -61.83 15.82
CA THR A 327 47.52 -60.71 15.67
C THR A 327 47.29 -59.99 14.34
N ASP A 328 47.14 -60.74 13.24
CA ASP A 328 46.88 -60.20 11.90
C ASP A 328 45.55 -59.45 11.84
N ALA A 329 44.51 -59.98 12.49
CA ALA A 329 43.21 -59.33 12.60
C ALA A 329 43.15 -58.21 13.67
N ARG A 330 44.27 -57.91 14.34
CA ARG A 330 44.38 -56.94 15.44
C ARG A 330 43.36 -57.16 16.56
N VAL A 331 43.03 -58.41 16.85
CA VAL A 331 42.15 -58.78 17.96
C VAL A 331 43.02 -59.05 19.18
N SER A 332 42.82 -58.29 20.26
CA SER A 332 43.55 -58.47 21.51
C SER A 332 43.14 -59.79 22.19
N GLY A 333 43.91 -60.84 21.97
CA GLY A 333 43.66 -62.14 22.59
C GLY A 333 44.88 -63.04 22.59
N THR A 334 44.80 -64.10 23.40
CA THR A 334 45.87 -65.09 23.56
C THR A 334 45.28 -66.49 23.54
N VAL A 335 46.02 -67.45 22.98
CA VAL A 335 45.65 -68.85 22.95
C VAL A 335 46.60 -69.67 23.82
N THR A 336 46.07 -70.40 24.79
CA THR A 336 46.84 -71.28 25.68
C THR A 336 46.40 -72.72 25.51
N THR A 337 47.35 -73.66 25.46
CA THR A 337 47.07 -75.11 25.47
C THR A 337 46.65 -75.56 26.86
N LEU A 338 45.53 -76.24 26.96
CA LEU A 338 45.00 -76.82 28.20
C LEU A 338 45.66 -78.19 28.49
N PRO A 339 45.66 -78.65 29.75
CA PRO A 339 46.26 -79.94 30.14
C PRO A 339 45.62 -81.17 29.47
N ASP A 340 44.38 -81.05 29.01
CA ASP A 340 43.62 -82.10 28.32
C ASP A 340 43.87 -82.14 26.80
N GLY A 341 44.81 -81.33 26.29
CA GLY A 341 45.12 -81.22 24.86
C GLY A 341 44.23 -80.24 24.08
N GLY A 342 43.23 -79.63 24.73
CA GLY A 342 42.42 -78.56 24.16
C GLY A 342 43.15 -77.21 24.08
N LEU A 343 42.52 -76.22 23.45
CA LEU A 343 42.99 -74.85 23.36
C LEU A 343 41.98 -73.90 24.01
N ARG A 344 42.46 -72.94 24.80
CA ARG A 344 41.63 -71.85 25.33
C ARG A 344 42.05 -70.54 24.67
N LEU A 345 41.13 -69.94 23.92
CA LEU A 345 41.25 -68.61 23.34
C LEU A 345 40.59 -67.61 24.28
N THR A 346 41.34 -66.62 24.74
CA THR A 346 40.79 -65.50 25.51
C THR A 346 41.00 -64.21 24.72
N ALA A 347 39.92 -63.58 24.27
CA ALA A 347 39.93 -62.32 23.54
C ALA A 347 39.21 -61.22 24.34
N ARG A 348 39.71 -60.00 24.32
CA ARG A 348 39.12 -58.84 25.02
C ARG A 348 38.71 -57.78 24.02
N GLY A 349 37.59 -57.11 24.32
CA GLY A 349 37.20 -55.90 23.61
C GLY A 349 38.08 -54.73 24.05
N ALA A 350 38.49 -53.92 23.08
CA ALA A 350 38.92 -52.56 23.35
C ALA A 350 37.76 -51.74 23.91
#